data_AF-A0A1H1SXW9-F1
#
_entry.id   AF-A0A1H1SXW9-F1
#
_cell.length_a   1.000
_cell.length_b   1.000
_cell.length_c   1.000
_cell.angle_alpha   90.00
_cell.angle_beta   90.00
_cell.angle_gamma   90.00
#
_symmetry.space_group_name_H-M   'P 1'
#
loop_
_entity.id
_entity.type
_entity.pdbx_description
1 polymer ?
#
loop_
_entity_poly.entity_id
_entity_poly.type
_entity_poly.pdbx_seq_one_letter_code
_entity_poly.pdbx_strand_id
1 'polypeptide(L)'
;MSLLKPLSLAVLAAALTACAAPVPVAKQEPLNNEDWYQVRTDTQVFVFDDYQVFKDFLATGKAPLMRTLEEKDPAGQELILALRAEDAGKPLEKISAYRFLKVAQPPAAPFYGEVRQEGKIFVFKRYGDMLDTLKLGEPIFRYTDIGGGPEGMTVIYGLQKEEGRPEATIQQFRKNHMM
;
A
#
# COMPACT_ATOMS: atom_id res chain seq x y z
N MET A 1 -27.62 47.55 -67.15
CA MET A 1 -26.22 47.12 -66.90
C MET A 1 -25.50 48.24 -66.17
N SER A 2 -24.61 47.87 -65.24
CA SER A 2 -23.78 48.67 -64.32
C SER A 2 -24.51 49.35 -63.15
N LEU A 3 -24.47 48.81 -61.93
CA LEU A 3 -23.37 48.68 -60.94
C LEU A 3 -23.19 49.96 -60.12
N LEU A 4 -23.65 49.95 -58.87
CA LEU A 4 -23.07 50.72 -57.76
C LEU A 4 -23.33 49.97 -56.44
N LYS A 5 -22.24 49.65 -55.76
CA LYS A 5 -22.09 48.83 -54.55
C LYS A 5 -22.30 49.70 -53.31
N PRO A 6 -22.99 49.26 -52.24
CA PRO A 6 -23.15 50.07 -51.04
C PRO A 6 -21.92 50.00 -50.13
N LEU A 7 -21.49 51.17 -49.65
CA LEU A 7 -20.47 51.38 -48.64
C LEU A 7 -20.99 50.85 -47.29
N SER A 8 -20.36 49.80 -46.75
CA SER A 8 -20.69 49.27 -45.42
C SER A 8 -19.90 50.02 -44.34
N LEU A 9 -20.62 50.65 -43.42
CA LEU A 9 -20.10 51.21 -42.17
C LEU A 9 -19.82 50.07 -41.19
N ALA A 10 -18.57 49.97 -40.76
CA ALA A 10 -18.15 49.13 -39.65
C ALA A 10 -18.63 49.73 -38.33
N VAL A 11 -19.25 48.92 -37.47
CA VAL A 11 -19.39 49.21 -36.03
C VAL A 11 -18.69 48.08 -35.28
N LEU A 12 -17.69 48.50 -34.51
CA LEU A 12 -16.80 47.70 -33.70
C LEU A 12 -17.55 47.19 -32.46
N ALA A 13 -17.68 45.87 -32.30
CA ALA A 13 -18.11 45.24 -31.04
C ALA A 13 -16.91 44.50 -30.44
N ALA A 14 -16.26 45.14 -29.45
CA ALA A 14 -15.24 44.49 -28.64
C ALA A 14 -15.94 43.66 -27.54
N ALA A 15 -16.07 42.35 -27.76
CA ALA A 15 -16.43 41.41 -26.70
C ALA A 15 -15.16 40.93 -26.00
N LEU A 16 -15.06 41.22 -24.71
CA LEU A 16 -14.00 40.76 -23.81
C LEU A 16 -14.07 39.23 -23.69
N THR A 17 -13.19 38.51 -24.38
CA THR A 17 -12.90 37.11 -24.12
C THR A 17 -12.02 37.00 -22.88
N ALA A 18 -12.65 36.88 -21.71
CA ALA A 18 -11.98 36.40 -20.51
C ALA A 18 -11.61 34.92 -20.72
N CYS A 19 -10.35 34.66 -21.08
CA CYS A 19 -9.80 33.31 -21.09
C CYS A 19 -9.80 32.74 -19.65
N ALA A 20 -10.78 31.90 -19.33
CA ALA A 20 -10.66 30.98 -18.22
C ALA A 20 -9.64 29.89 -18.62
N ALA A 21 -8.41 29.99 -18.12
CA ALA A 21 -7.44 28.92 -18.27
C ALA A 21 -7.96 27.67 -17.53
N PRO A 22 -7.91 26.47 -18.15
CA PRO A 22 -8.27 25.25 -17.46
C PRO A 22 -7.31 25.05 -16.27
N VAL A 23 -7.88 24.89 -15.08
CA VAL A 23 -7.12 24.54 -13.88
C VAL A 23 -6.37 23.22 -14.12
N PRO A 24 -5.08 23.12 -13.76
CA PRO A 24 -4.36 21.87 -13.89
C PRO A 24 -5.05 20.82 -13.00
N VAL A 25 -5.56 19.75 -13.63
CA VAL A 25 -6.02 18.56 -12.92
C VAL A 25 -4.82 18.02 -12.15
N ALA A 26 -4.89 18.09 -10.82
CA ALA A 26 -3.87 17.50 -9.96
C ALA A 26 -3.70 16.03 -10.35
N LYS A 27 -2.51 15.65 -10.82
CA LYS A 27 -2.17 14.25 -11.04
C LYS A 27 -2.35 13.53 -9.70
N GLN A 28 -3.30 12.61 -9.63
CA GLN A 28 -3.38 11.70 -8.50
C GLN A 28 -2.07 10.90 -8.49
N GLU A 29 -1.31 10.99 -7.39
CA GLU A 29 -0.17 10.11 -7.19
C GLU A 29 -0.68 8.66 -7.27
N PRO A 30 0.02 7.77 -7.99
CA PRO A 30 -0.34 6.37 -8.03
C PRO A 30 -0.32 5.83 -6.59
N LEU A 31 -1.42 5.20 -6.20
CA LEU A 31 -1.56 4.60 -4.89
C LEU A 31 -0.68 3.35 -4.83
N ASN A 32 0.11 3.19 -3.76
CA ASN A 32 0.72 1.88 -3.52
C ASN A 32 -0.38 0.93 -3.02
N ASN A 33 -0.74 -0.05 -3.83
CA ASN A 33 -1.71 -1.09 -3.48
C ASN A 33 -1.25 -2.49 -3.91
N GLU A 34 0.01 -2.66 -4.31
CA GLU A 34 0.57 -3.94 -4.72
C GLU A 34 1.18 -4.71 -3.53
N ASP A 35 1.56 -4.02 -2.47
CA ASP A 35 2.15 -4.67 -1.30
C ASP A 35 1.73 -4.06 0.04
N TRP A 36 1.90 -4.86 1.10
CA TRP A 36 1.61 -4.44 2.46
C TRP A 36 2.38 -5.26 3.50
N TYR A 37 2.96 -4.59 4.49
CA TYR A 37 3.83 -5.24 5.47
C TYR A 37 3.41 -4.91 6.91
N GLN A 38 3.57 -5.87 7.82
CA GLN A 38 3.40 -5.66 9.25
C GLN A 38 4.50 -6.32 10.09
N VAL A 39 4.89 -5.65 11.18
CA VAL A 39 5.64 -6.25 12.28
C VAL A 39 4.78 -6.18 13.53
N ARG A 40 4.53 -7.32 14.15
CA ARG A 40 3.70 -7.47 15.35
C ARG A 40 4.57 -7.90 16.52
N THR A 41 4.46 -7.15 17.60
CA THR A 41 5.01 -7.45 18.93
C THR A 41 3.86 -7.79 19.87
N ASP A 42 4.11 -7.98 21.15
CA ASP A 42 3.05 -8.21 22.14
C ASP A 42 2.14 -6.99 22.31
N THR A 43 2.70 -5.78 22.17
CA THR A 43 2.01 -4.52 22.50
C THR A 43 1.72 -3.62 21.30
N GLN A 44 2.40 -3.83 20.17
CA GLN A 44 2.41 -2.92 19.03
C GLN A 44 2.36 -3.65 17.70
N VAL A 45 1.68 -3.03 16.73
CA VAL A 45 1.65 -3.42 15.32
C VAL A 45 2.18 -2.25 14.49
N PHE A 46 3.35 -2.45 13.88
CA PHE A 46 3.92 -1.53 12.91
C PHE A 46 3.43 -1.89 11.52
N VAL A 47 2.96 -0.90 10.76
CA VAL A 47 2.34 -1.09 9.46
C VAL A 47 3.04 -0.23 8.42
N PHE A 48 3.40 -0.84 7.29
CA PHE A 48 4.23 -0.24 6.26
C PHE A 48 3.56 -0.37 4.89
N ASP A 49 3.65 0.70 4.09
CA ASP A 49 3.31 0.74 2.67
C ASP A 49 4.52 1.07 1.79
N ASP A 50 5.73 0.89 2.32
CA ASP A 50 6.97 0.99 1.56
C ASP A 50 7.90 -0.14 1.98
N TYR A 51 8.34 -0.91 0.99
CA TYR A 51 9.18 -2.07 1.21
C TYR A 51 10.55 -1.70 1.78
N GLN A 52 11.15 -0.58 1.36
CA GLN A 52 12.45 -0.17 1.87
C GLN A 52 12.37 0.24 3.34
N VAL A 53 11.33 1.00 3.72
CA VAL A 53 11.09 1.35 5.13
C VAL A 53 10.89 0.09 5.98
N PHE A 54 10.13 -0.88 5.48
CA PHE A 54 9.96 -2.17 6.17
C PHE A 54 11.30 -2.89 6.37
N LYS A 55 12.13 -3.02 5.33
CA LYS A 55 13.46 -3.67 5.46
C LYS A 55 14.36 -2.96 6.46
N ASP A 56 14.43 -1.63 6.37
CA ASP A 56 15.28 -0.83 7.27
C ASP A 56 14.79 -0.95 8.72
N PHE A 57 13.46 -1.00 8.92
CA PHE A 57 12.88 -1.26 10.23
C PHE A 57 13.24 -2.65 10.77
N LEU A 58 13.24 -3.70 9.95
CA LEU A 58 13.66 -5.04 10.40
C LEU A 58 15.10 -5.05 10.93
N ALA A 59 15.99 -4.23 10.37
CA ALA A 59 17.39 -4.15 10.80
C ALA A 59 17.60 -3.20 12.00
N THR A 60 16.79 -2.15 12.12
CA THR A 60 17.08 -1.03 13.05
C THR A 60 16.03 -0.79 14.13
N GLY A 61 14.84 -1.37 13.97
CA GLY A 61 13.66 -1.07 14.77
C GLY A 61 13.13 0.36 14.59
N LYS A 62 13.54 1.07 13.53
CA LYS A 62 13.20 2.47 13.28
C LYS A 62 12.71 2.69 11.85
N ALA A 63 11.84 3.69 11.69
CA ALA A 63 11.38 4.22 10.42
C ALA A 63 11.60 5.74 10.41
N PRO A 64 11.73 6.37 9.22
CA PRO A 64 11.88 7.82 9.12
C PRO A 64 10.76 8.60 9.83
N LEU A 65 9.54 8.07 9.76
CA LEU A 65 8.38 8.59 10.45
C LEU A 65 7.61 7.46 11.13
N MET A 66 7.27 7.65 12.40
CA MET A 66 6.32 6.80 13.10
C MET A 66 5.13 7.63 13.55
N ARG A 67 3.93 7.21 13.15
CA ARG A 67 2.67 7.85 13.55
C ARG A 67 1.80 6.82 14.25
N THR A 68 1.72 6.92 15.57
CA THR A 68 0.78 6.14 16.38
C THR A 68 -0.65 6.58 16.09
N LEU A 69 -1.54 5.63 15.89
CA LEU A 69 -2.97 5.87 15.71
C LEU A 69 -3.67 5.88 17.07
N GLU A 70 -4.78 6.60 17.16
CA GLU A 70 -5.60 6.65 18.39
C GLU A 70 -6.33 5.32 18.66
N GLU A 71 -6.54 4.54 17.60
CA GLU A 71 -7.20 3.25 17.66
C GLU A 71 -6.21 2.10 17.84
N LYS A 72 -6.75 0.98 18.33
CA LYS A 72 -6.00 -0.24 18.58
C LYS A 72 -6.42 -1.34 17.61
N ASP A 73 -5.55 -2.29 17.42
CA ASP A 73 -5.88 -3.51 16.68
C ASP A 73 -6.89 -4.37 17.48
N PRO A 74 -7.50 -5.41 16.89
CA PRO A 74 -8.46 -6.27 17.58
C PRO A 74 -7.92 -6.98 18.83
N ALA A 75 -6.60 -7.16 18.94
CA ALA A 75 -5.93 -7.71 20.11
C ALA A 75 -5.57 -6.63 21.17
N GLY A 76 -5.94 -5.36 20.94
CA GLY A 76 -5.67 -4.25 21.86
C GLY A 76 -4.28 -3.64 21.72
N GLN A 77 -3.54 -4.00 20.67
CA GLN A 77 -2.19 -3.52 20.38
C GLN A 77 -2.24 -2.12 19.78
N GLU A 78 -1.23 -1.29 20.08
CA GLU A 78 -1.10 0.03 19.47
C GLU A 78 -0.79 -0.11 17.98
N LEU A 79 -1.54 0.60 17.14
CA LEU A 79 -1.27 0.66 15.71
C LEU A 79 -0.31 1.83 15.42
N ILE A 80 0.80 1.54 14.76
CA ILE A 80 1.81 2.53 14.38
C ILE A 80 2.02 2.45 12.87
N LEU A 81 1.78 3.56 12.17
CA LEU A 81 2.19 3.70 10.78
C LEU A 81 3.68 4.04 10.74
N ALA A 82 4.46 3.16 10.12
CA ALA A 82 5.90 3.36 9.91
C ALA A 82 6.13 3.73 8.44
N LEU A 83 6.45 5.00 8.21
CA LEU A 83 6.33 5.66 6.90
C LEU A 83 7.64 6.34 6.50
N ARG A 84 7.71 6.77 5.24
CA ARG A 84 8.78 7.62 4.74
C ARG A 84 8.66 9.05 5.27
N ALA A 85 9.75 9.81 5.22
CA ALA A 85 9.78 11.17 5.76
C ALA A 85 8.84 12.12 5.00
N GLU A 86 8.72 11.96 3.68
CA GLU A 86 7.85 12.73 2.79
C GLU A 86 6.35 12.60 3.11
N ASP A 87 5.97 11.56 3.87
CA ASP A 87 4.57 11.31 4.24
C ASP A 87 4.17 12.04 5.54
N ALA A 88 5.07 12.80 6.18
CA ALA A 88 4.82 13.52 7.44
C ALA A 88 3.66 14.51 7.40
N GLY A 89 3.41 15.14 6.25
CA GLY A 89 2.29 16.07 6.06
C GLY A 89 1.03 15.44 5.46
N LYS A 90 1.06 14.14 5.11
CA LYS A 90 -0.07 13.52 4.41
C LYS A 90 -1.23 13.21 5.37
N PRO A 91 -2.48 13.54 4.99
CA PRO A 91 -3.67 13.03 5.66
C PRO A 91 -3.69 11.51 5.69
N LEU A 92 -4.23 10.90 6.75
CA LEU A 92 -4.26 9.45 6.93
C LEU A 92 -4.94 8.74 5.76
N GLU A 93 -6.02 9.31 5.23
CA GLU A 93 -6.81 8.77 4.12
C GLU A 93 -6.04 8.75 2.79
N LYS A 94 -4.89 9.41 2.73
CA LYS A 94 -3.96 9.39 1.59
C LYS A 94 -2.75 8.47 1.79
N ILE A 95 -2.63 7.83 2.95
CA ILE A 95 -1.54 6.90 3.27
C ILE A 95 -2.02 5.48 3.02
N SER A 96 -1.36 4.74 2.12
CA SER A 96 -1.77 3.39 1.72
C SER A 96 -1.78 2.41 2.88
N ALA A 97 -0.81 2.50 3.80
CA ALA A 97 -0.75 1.66 4.99
C ALA A 97 -2.02 1.78 5.85
N TYR A 98 -2.50 3.01 6.03
CA TYR A 98 -3.75 3.27 6.76
C TYR A 98 -4.98 2.80 5.98
N ARG A 99 -5.00 3.02 4.66
CA ARG A 99 -6.11 2.57 3.82
C ARG A 99 -6.26 1.06 3.80
N PHE A 100 -5.16 0.31 3.80
CA PHE A 100 -5.22 -1.14 3.99
C PHE A 100 -5.75 -1.49 5.38
N LEU A 101 -5.23 -0.91 6.46
CA LEU A 101 -5.81 -1.12 7.81
C LEU A 101 -7.33 -0.91 7.86
N LYS A 102 -7.83 0.10 7.15
CA LYS A 102 -9.26 0.45 7.07
C LYS A 102 -10.06 -0.31 6.01
N VAL A 103 -9.42 -1.16 5.21
CA VAL A 103 -10.04 -1.81 4.06
C VAL A 103 -10.66 -0.77 3.09
N ALA A 104 -10.03 0.40 3.00
CA ALA A 104 -10.46 1.57 2.24
C ALA A 104 -9.78 1.70 0.87
N GLN A 105 -9.11 0.63 0.41
CA GLN A 105 -8.61 0.51 -0.95
C GLN A 105 -8.59 -0.94 -1.42
N PRO A 106 -8.82 -1.20 -2.71
CA PRO A 106 -8.61 -2.52 -3.29
C PRO A 106 -7.11 -2.80 -3.47
N PRO A 107 -6.65 -4.04 -3.19
CA PRO A 107 -5.31 -4.47 -3.58
C PRO A 107 -5.21 -4.56 -5.11
N ALA A 108 -4.04 -4.26 -5.66
CA ALA A 108 -3.70 -4.56 -7.04
C ALA A 108 -3.37 -6.06 -7.22
N ALA A 109 -3.31 -6.49 -8.48
CA ALA A 109 -2.84 -7.81 -8.85
C ALA A 109 -1.60 -7.64 -9.76
N PRO A 110 -0.44 -8.24 -9.41
CA PRO A 110 -0.20 -9.12 -8.25
C PRO A 110 -0.18 -8.36 -6.91
N PHE A 111 -0.47 -9.08 -5.80
CA PHE A 111 -0.35 -8.57 -4.44
C PHE A 111 0.73 -9.34 -3.65
N TYR A 112 1.46 -8.64 -2.77
CA TYR A 112 2.41 -9.23 -1.83
C TYR A 112 2.18 -8.72 -0.40
N GLY A 113 1.87 -9.63 0.51
CA GLY A 113 1.72 -9.35 1.94
C GLY A 113 2.77 -10.07 2.78
N GLU A 114 3.35 -9.39 3.76
CA GLU A 114 4.24 -10.03 4.75
C GLU A 114 3.91 -9.58 6.18
N VAL A 115 3.76 -10.53 7.10
CA VAL A 115 3.56 -10.27 8.53
C VAL A 115 4.65 -10.98 9.31
N ARG A 116 5.35 -10.24 10.17
CA ARG A 116 6.31 -10.78 11.15
C ARG A 116 5.66 -10.83 12.51
N GLN A 117 5.55 -12.01 13.10
CA GLN A 117 4.97 -12.20 14.43
C GLN A 117 5.57 -13.44 15.09
N GLU A 118 5.95 -13.33 16.37
CA GLU A 118 6.39 -14.49 17.19
C GLU A 118 7.48 -15.35 16.55
N GLY A 119 8.48 -14.72 15.90
CA GLY A 119 9.57 -15.43 15.22
C GLY A 119 9.13 -16.20 13.95
N LYS A 120 7.90 -15.99 13.50
CA LYS A 120 7.35 -16.52 12.24
C LYS A 120 7.20 -15.41 11.22
N ILE A 121 7.24 -15.82 9.95
CA ILE A 121 7.04 -14.94 8.81
C ILE A 121 5.84 -15.47 8.04
N PHE A 122 4.76 -14.72 7.99
CA PHE A 122 3.59 -15.08 7.18
C PHE A 122 3.65 -14.33 5.87
N VAL A 123 3.50 -15.04 4.75
CA VAL A 123 3.60 -14.48 3.39
C VAL A 123 2.33 -14.78 2.61
N PHE A 124 1.79 -13.77 1.93
CA PHE A 124 0.51 -13.85 1.23
C PHE A 124 0.61 -13.29 -0.18
N LYS A 125 0.03 -13.99 -1.14
CA LYS A 125 -0.21 -13.48 -2.50
C LYS A 125 -1.58 -12.83 -2.68
N ARG A 126 -2.40 -12.83 -1.62
CA ARG A 126 -3.76 -12.28 -1.58
C ARG A 126 -3.98 -11.52 -0.29
N TYR A 127 -4.50 -10.32 -0.43
CA TYR A 127 -4.82 -9.44 0.68
C TYR A 127 -5.91 -10.03 1.61
N GLY A 128 -6.92 -10.70 1.05
CA GLY A 128 -7.97 -11.36 1.83
C GLY A 128 -7.41 -12.41 2.80
N ASP A 129 -6.57 -13.32 2.30
CA ASP A 129 -5.92 -14.36 3.11
C ASP A 129 -5.08 -13.76 4.24
N MET A 130 -4.41 -12.63 3.99
CA MET A 130 -3.67 -11.89 5.01
C MET A 130 -4.62 -11.37 6.10
N LEU A 131 -5.71 -10.69 5.73
CA LEU A 131 -6.68 -10.19 6.70
C LEU A 131 -7.33 -11.29 7.53
N ASP A 132 -7.65 -12.42 6.92
CA ASP A 132 -8.25 -13.56 7.63
C ASP A 132 -7.24 -14.16 8.60
N THR A 133 -5.97 -14.28 8.20
CA THR A 133 -4.90 -14.72 9.10
C THR A 133 -4.70 -13.76 10.26
N LEU A 134 -4.76 -12.44 10.03
CA LEU A 134 -4.64 -11.45 11.11
C LEU A 134 -5.79 -11.56 12.13
N LYS A 135 -6.98 -12.01 11.72
CA LYS A 135 -8.12 -12.24 12.63
C LYS A 135 -8.02 -13.57 13.36
N LEU A 136 -7.54 -14.61 12.69
CA LEU A 136 -7.49 -15.97 13.20
C LEU A 136 -6.19 -16.29 13.96
N GLY A 137 -5.15 -15.47 13.79
CA GLY A 137 -3.79 -15.70 14.30
C GLY A 137 -2.96 -16.62 13.39
N GLU A 138 -3.58 -17.57 12.70
CA GLU A 138 -2.90 -18.45 11.73
C GLU A 138 -3.77 -18.70 10.48
N PRO A 139 -3.15 -18.93 9.30
CA PRO A 139 -3.88 -19.24 8.08
C PRO A 139 -4.51 -20.64 8.13
N ILE A 140 -5.74 -20.77 7.62
CA ILE A 140 -6.49 -22.04 7.56
C ILE A 140 -5.79 -23.06 6.68
N PHE A 141 -5.39 -22.65 5.47
CA PHE A 141 -4.59 -23.47 4.56
C PHE A 141 -3.22 -22.82 4.40
N ARG A 142 -2.17 -23.64 4.48
CA ARG A 142 -0.80 -23.14 4.49
C ARG A 142 0.21 -24.15 3.98
N TYR A 143 1.31 -23.60 3.48
CA TYR A 143 2.57 -24.31 3.32
C TYR A 143 3.58 -23.74 4.31
N THR A 144 4.24 -24.60 5.10
CA THR A 144 5.22 -24.20 6.11
C THR A 144 6.61 -24.62 5.66
N ASP A 145 7.52 -23.65 5.57
CA ASP A 145 8.93 -23.82 5.23
C ASP A 145 9.78 -23.52 6.47
N ILE A 146 10.16 -24.58 7.18
CA ILE A 146 10.94 -24.49 8.42
C ILE A 146 12.39 -24.21 8.05
N GLY A 147 12.97 -23.13 8.57
CA GLY A 147 14.33 -22.72 8.22
C GLY A 147 14.45 -22.00 6.87
N GLY A 148 13.33 -21.77 6.18
CA GLY A 148 13.31 -21.11 4.86
C GLY A 148 13.43 -19.59 4.90
N GLY A 149 13.40 -18.98 6.10
CA GLY A 149 13.49 -17.53 6.29
C GLY A 149 14.87 -17.07 6.76
N PRO A 150 15.09 -15.74 6.81
CA PRO A 150 16.31 -15.15 7.37
C PRO A 150 16.60 -15.71 8.77
N GLU A 151 17.87 -15.96 9.07
CA GLU A 151 18.32 -16.52 10.36
C GLU A 151 17.68 -17.87 10.72
N GLY A 152 17.17 -18.62 9.73
CA GLY A 152 16.52 -19.91 9.95
C GLY A 152 15.08 -19.78 10.49
N MET A 153 14.46 -18.62 10.39
CA MET A 153 13.05 -18.43 10.75
C MET A 153 12.12 -19.32 9.92
N THR A 154 10.98 -19.66 10.52
CA THR A 154 9.92 -20.39 9.82
C THR A 154 9.10 -19.42 8.96
N VAL A 155 8.88 -19.80 7.70
CA VAL A 155 8.02 -19.06 6.76
C VAL A 155 6.73 -19.84 6.55
N ILE A 156 5.60 -19.17 6.70
CA ILE A 156 4.26 -19.74 6.54
C ILE A 156 3.60 -19.00 5.38
N TYR A 157 3.34 -19.73 4.29
CA TYR A 157 2.69 -19.19 3.11
C TYR A 157 1.19 -19.46 3.21
N GLY A 158 0.38 -18.41 3.19
CA GLY A 158 -1.09 -18.52 3.15
C GLY A 158 -1.56 -19.08 1.80
N LEU A 159 -2.44 -20.08 1.87
CA LEU A 159 -2.99 -20.79 0.71
C LEU A 159 -4.51 -20.73 0.70
N GLN A 160 -5.09 -21.07 -0.45
CA GLN A 160 -6.49 -21.50 -0.56
C GLN A 160 -6.60 -23.01 -0.50
N LYS A 161 -7.84 -23.48 -0.30
CA LYS A 161 -8.16 -24.91 -0.31
C LYS A 161 -7.65 -25.52 -1.61
N GLU A 162 -6.99 -26.68 -1.51
CA GLU A 162 -6.49 -27.46 -2.66
C GLU A 162 -5.32 -26.80 -3.43
N GLU A 163 -4.79 -25.66 -2.97
CA GLU A 163 -3.53 -25.13 -3.52
C GLU A 163 -2.34 -25.98 -3.07
N GLY A 164 -1.45 -26.28 -4.02
CA GLY A 164 -0.17 -26.92 -3.73
C GLY A 164 0.88 -25.94 -3.21
N ARG A 165 2.13 -26.40 -3.21
CA ARG A 165 3.29 -25.57 -2.82
C ARG A 165 3.36 -24.28 -3.67
N PRO A 166 3.40 -23.08 -3.06
CA PRO A 166 3.27 -21.81 -3.78
C PRO A 166 4.62 -21.32 -4.32
N GLU A 167 5.16 -22.01 -5.34
CA GLU A 167 6.52 -21.76 -5.86
C GLU A 167 6.78 -20.29 -6.23
N ALA A 168 5.84 -19.63 -6.91
CA ALA A 168 6.00 -18.21 -7.27
C ALA A 168 6.09 -17.29 -6.04
N THR A 169 5.35 -17.60 -4.97
CA THR A 169 5.37 -16.79 -3.73
C THR A 169 6.65 -17.04 -2.95
N ILE A 170 7.13 -18.29 -2.91
CA ILE A 170 8.43 -18.66 -2.32
C ILE A 170 9.56 -17.94 -3.03
N GLN A 171 9.58 -17.93 -4.36
CA GLN A 171 10.61 -17.25 -5.15
C GLN A 171 10.57 -15.72 -4.93
N GLN A 172 9.38 -15.11 -4.88
CA GLN A 172 9.26 -13.69 -4.57
C GLN A 172 9.81 -13.37 -3.18
N PHE A 173 9.47 -14.18 -2.17
CA PHE A 173 10.00 -14.02 -0.82
C PHE A 173 11.52 -14.14 -0.77
N ARG A 174 12.10 -15.17 -1.41
CA ARG A 174 13.55 -15.34 -1.50
C ARG A 174 14.24 -14.16 -2.18
N LYS A 175 13.67 -13.66 -3.28
CA LYS A 175 14.17 -12.47 -3.97
C LYS A 175 14.19 -11.23 -3.05
N ASN A 176 13.12 -11.02 -2.29
CA ASN A 176 13.02 -9.90 -1.34
C ASN A 176 14.13 -9.99 -0.27
N HIS A 177 14.41 -11.19 0.23
CA HIS A 177 15.35 -11.41 1.32
C HIS A 177 16.75 -11.87 0.88
N MET A 178 17.05 -11.86 -0.42
CA MET A 178 18.33 -12.25 -1.03
C MET A 178 18.80 -13.67 -0.65
N MET A 179 17.88 -14.63 -0.67
CA MET A 179 18.10 -16.06 -0.34
C MET A 179 18.05 -16.99 -1.56
#